data_AF-A0A9W6P5W8-F1
#
_entry.id   AF-A0A9W6P5W8-F1
#
_cell.length_a   1.000
_cell.length_b   1.000
_cell.length_c   1.000
_cell.angle_alpha   90.00
_cell.angle_beta   90.00
_cell.angle_gamma   90.00
#
_symmetry.space_group_name_H-M   'P 1'
#
loop_
_entity.id
_entity.type
_entity.pdbx_description
1 polymer ?
#
loop_
_entity_poly.entity_id
_entity_poly.type
_entity_poly.pdbx_seq_one_letter_code
_entity_poly.pdbx_strand_id
1 'polypeptide(L)' 'MGQLGNRFEDVAGKAKETTGKATGNRGLEREGKADQVKAQAKEAVDGAKDKLGEAADKVKDAFKR' A
#
# COMPACT_ATOMS: atom_id res chain seq x y z
N MET A 1 9.83 3.83 -17.96
CA MET A 1 10.35 3.18 -16.74
C MET A 1 9.51 1.94 -16.48
N GLY A 2 9.82 0.85 -17.17
CA GLY A 2 9.00 -0.36 -17.18
C GLY A 2 9.61 -1.45 -16.31
N GLN A 3 8.77 -2.14 -15.52
CA GLN A 3 8.87 -3.48 -14.92
C GLN A 3 10.14 -3.90 -14.14
N LEU A 4 11.33 -3.44 -14.52
CA LEU A 4 12.59 -3.58 -13.78
C LEU A 4 12.57 -2.83 -12.45
N GLY A 5 11.95 -1.63 -12.38
CA GLY A 5 11.82 -0.86 -11.14
C GLY A 5 11.11 -1.64 -10.03
N ASN A 6 9.92 -2.18 -10.33
CA ASN A 6 9.12 -2.94 -9.36
C ASN A 6 9.85 -4.18 -8.81
N ARG A 7 10.50 -4.98 -9.67
CA ARG A 7 11.26 -6.15 -9.20
C ARG A 7 12.49 -5.76 -8.39
N PHE A 8 13.15 -4.66 -8.76
CA PHE A 8 14.33 -4.18 -8.05
C PHE A 8 13.96 -3.60 -6.68
N GLU A 9 12.84 -2.90 -6.58
CA GLU A 9 12.28 -2.38 -5.32
C GLU A 9 11.80 -3.52 -4.41
N ASP A 10 11.18 -4.58 -4.95
CA ASP A 10 10.81 -5.77 -4.19
C ASP A 10 12.02 -6.50 -3.60
N VAL A 11 13.06 -6.70 -4.42
CA VAL A 11 14.31 -7.35 -4.01
C VAL A 11 15.06 -6.48 -3.01
N ALA A 12 15.15 -5.17 -3.24
CA ALA A 12 15.76 -4.23 -2.32
C ALA A 12 15.01 -4.15 -0.98
N GLY A 13 13.68 -4.19 -1.01
CA GLY A 13 12.83 -4.22 0.18
C GLY A 13 13.05 -5.48 1.01
N LYS A 14 13.04 -6.66 0.38
CA LYS A 14 13.34 -7.93 1.06
C LYS A 14 14.77 -7.96 1.61
N ALA A 15 15.74 -7.46 0.84
CA ALA A 15 17.13 -7.36 1.30
C ALA A 15 17.26 -6.44 2.52
N LYS A 16 16.64 -5.25 2.49
CA LYS A 16 16.60 -4.34 3.65
C LYS A 16 15.95 -4.99 4.86
N GLU A 17 14.86 -5.75 4.68
CA GLU A 17 14.19 -6.45 5.78
C GLU A 17 15.07 -7.58 6.37
N THR A 18 15.66 -8.42 5.51
CA THR A 18 16.53 -9.52 5.94
C THR A 18 17.81 -8.99 6.60
N THR A 19 18.47 -8.01 5.99
CA THR A 19 19.67 -7.37 6.55
C THR A 19 19.33 -6.65 7.85
N GLY A 20 18.21 -5.93 7.93
CA GLY A 20 17.72 -5.27 9.14
C GLY A 20 17.51 -6.23 10.31
N LYS A 21 16.86 -7.38 10.04
CA LYS A 21 16.68 -8.47 11.04
C LYS A 21 18.00 -9.10 11.47
N ALA A 22 18.88 -9.38 10.51
CA ALA A 22 20.15 -10.06 10.77
C ALA A 22 21.17 -9.18 11.51
N THR A 23 21.20 -7.88 11.22
CA THR A 23 22.13 -6.92 11.86
C THR A 23 21.54 -6.21 13.08
N GLY A 24 20.28 -6.51 13.46
CA GLY A 24 19.59 -5.85 14.58
C GLY A 24 19.30 -4.35 14.35
N ASN A 25 19.35 -3.89 13.10
CA ASN A 25 19.14 -2.49 12.76
C ASN A 25 17.64 -2.21 12.59
N ARG A 26 17.03 -1.83 13.71
CA ARG A 26 15.61 -1.46 13.84
C ARG A 26 15.14 -0.37 12.86
N GLY A 27 16.05 0.41 12.27
CA GLY A 27 15.73 1.41 11.25
C GLY A 27 15.24 0.78 9.95
N LEU A 28 15.98 -0.19 9.42
CA LEU A 28 15.67 -0.86 8.14
C LEU A 28 14.42 -1.73 8.21
N GLU A 29 14.17 -2.41 9.33
CA GLU A 29 12.93 -3.16 9.56
C GLU A 29 11.69 -2.26 9.67
N ARG A 30 11.83 -1.09 10.30
CA ARG A 30 10.72 -0.14 10.45
C ARG A 30 10.32 0.49 9.13
N GLU A 31 11.28 0.84 8.29
CA GLU A 31 11.01 1.47 6.99
C GLU A 31 10.22 0.52 6.09
N GLY A 32 10.66 -0.74 5.97
CA GLY A 32 9.96 -1.76 5.17
C GLY A 32 8.57 -2.10 5.71
N LYS A 33 8.40 -2.26 7.03
CA LYS A 33 7.08 -2.51 7.63
C LYS A 33 6.14 -1.31 7.53
N ALA A 34 6.66 -0.10 7.70
CA ALA A 34 5.84 1.11 7.60
C ALA A 34 5.30 1.32 6.17
N ASP A 35 6.11 1.04 5.16
CA ASP A 35 5.68 1.10 3.77
C ASP A 35 4.62 0.04 3.45
N GLN A 36 4.79 -1.20 3.91
CA GLN A 36 3.77 -2.24 3.74
C GLN A 36 2.45 -1.93 4.47
N VAL A 37 2.52 -1.39 5.68
CA VAL A 37 1.32 -0.99 6.44
C VAL A 37 0.61 0.17 5.76
N LYS A 38 1.35 1.17 5.26
CA LYS A 38 0.77 2.28 4.49
C LYS A 38 0.15 1.79 3.20
N ALA A 39 0.80 0.87 2.48
CA ALA A 39 0.26 0.30 1.25
C ALA A 39 -1.05 -0.46 1.52
N GLN A 40 -1.07 -1.36 2.51
CA GLN A 40 -2.29 -2.09 2.88
C GLN A 40 -3.41 -1.16 3.36
N ALA A 41 -3.08 -0.14 4.17
CA ALA A 41 -4.06 0.84 4.62
C ALA A 41 -4.62 1.66 3.46
N LYS A 42 -3.76 2.07 2.51
CA LYS A 42 -4.19 2.83 1.33
C LYS A 42 -5.06 1.97 0.42
N GLU A 43 -4.71 0.71 0.18
CA GLU A 43 -5.49 -0.22 -0.63
C GLU A 43 -6.87 -0.51 0.01
N ALA A 44 -6.91 -0.71 1.33
CA ALA A 44 -8.17 -0.90 2.05
C ALA A 44 -9.06 0.35 2.02
N VAL A 45 -8.47 1.55 2.15
CA VAL A 45 -9.19 2.83 2.07
C VAL A 45 -9.68 3.12 0.65
N ASP A 46 -8.86 2.89 -0.37
CA ASP A 46 -9.26 3.05 -1.77
C ASP A 46 -10.38 2.07 -2.13
N GLY A 47 -10.24 0.79 -1.76
CA GLY A 47 -11.27 -0.22 -2.00
C GLY A 47 -12.59 0.06 -1.27
N ALA A 48 -12.54 0.68 -0.08
CA ALA A 48 -13.73 1.12 0.63
C ALA A 48 -14.33 2.40 0.03
N LYS A 49 -13.50 3.37 -0.37
CA LYS A 49 -13.94 4.62 -1.02
C LYS A 49 -14.58 4.36 -2.36
N ASP A 50 -14.09 3.41 -3.15
CA ASP A 50 -14.64 3.10 -4.47
C ASP A 50 -16.06 2.52 -4.34
N LYS A 51 -16.24 1.55 -3.43
CA LYS A 51 -17.55 0.94 -3.12
C LYS A 51 -18.54 1.92 -2.49
N LEU A 52 -18.07 2.78 -1.57
CA LEU A 52 -18.89 3.81 -0.95
C LEU A 52 -19.21 4.95 -1.93
N GLY A 53 -18.27 5.27 -2.81
CA GLY A 53 -18.42 6.25 -3.88
C GLY A 53 -19.52 5.82 -4.83
N GLU A 54 -19.46 4.60 -5.38
CA GLU A 54 -20.52 4.06 -6.24
C GLU A 54 -21.89 4.00 -5.57
N ALA A 55 -21.94 3.59 -4.30
CA ALA A 55 -23.20 3.52 -3.55
C ALA A 55 -23.78 4.92 -3.30
N ALA A 56 -22.93 5.88 -2.91
CA ALA A 56 -23.32 7.25 -2.69
C ALA A 56 -23.74 7.95 -3.99
N ASP A 57 -23.06 7.69 -5.11
CA ASP A 57 -23.42 8.24 -6.41
C ASP A 57 -24.78 7.73 -6.87
N LYS A 58 -25.05 6.41 -6.74
CA LYS A 58 -26.37 5.84 -7.05
C LYS A 58 -27.49 6.42 -6.18
N VAL A 59 -27.24 6.61 -4.89
CA VAL A 59 -28.22 7.23 -3.97
C VAL A 59 -28.46 8.68 -4.35
N LYS A 60 -27.40 9.43 -4.69
CA LYS A 60 -27.49 10.83 -5.07
C LYS A 60 -28.19 11.03 -6.42
N ASP A 61 -27.95 10.15 -7.38
CA ASP A 61 -28.62 10.15 -8.69
C ASP A 61 -30.11 9.82 -8.56
N ALA A 62 -30.45 8.82 -7.72
CA ALA A 62 -31.84 8.49 -7.40
C ALA A 62 -32.59 9.62 -6.67
N PHE A 63 -31.90 10.42 -5.86
CA PHE A 63 -32.49 11.53 -5.12
C PHE A 63 -32.56 12.84 -5.92
N LYS A 64 -31.77 12.96 -7.00
CA LYS A 64 -31.75 14.14 -7.87
C LYS A 64 -32.67 14.00 -9.10
N ARG A 65 -33.29 12.84 -9.28
CA ARG A 65 -34.23 12.53 -10.36
C ARG A 65 -35.64 13.01 -10.06
#